data_AF-A0A328U4M9-F1
#
_entry.id   AF-A0A328U4M9-F1
#
_cell.length_a   1.000
_cell.length_b   1.000
_cell.length_c   1.000
_cell.angle_alpha   90.00
_cell.angle_beta   90.00
_cell.angle_gamma   90.00
#
_symmetry.space_group_name_H-M   'P 1'
#
loop_
_entity.id
_entity.type
_entity.pdbx_description
1 polymer ?
#
loop_
_entity_poly.entity_id
_entity_poly.type
_entity_poly.pdbx_seq_one_letter_code
_entity_poly.pdbx_strand_id
1 'polypeptide(L)'
;MIPFDPTPIASRHNLYLDEPPADSSAFSLQGNELADRLAELINRFGENVNAPDRKTAGMLFFKRYSSLIAGAVYAWLHNRHPFDLSFSNIRYGLHGTNLKFFVLGAEPLPSIAGLPREVEQDEAYLRHLFHEHALAVIEAVANHTGVSRVGLWHTIAYLLAYWKQEWLLESASGTLSERIEQWFAYASRRSNPAWLPGRAVNPLACSFRKVEDPLKEGRQILIRKACCMNYRAGGDTDAYCYTCPLITDEHRIEKFMIRHSSD
;
A
#
# COMPACT_ATOMS: atom_id res chain seq x y z
N MET A 1 -12.37 -21.38 1.51
CA MET A 1 -13.30 -20.42 0.86
C MET A 1 -13.42 -19.24 1.80
N ILE A 2 -13.18 -18.01 1.32
CA ILE A 2 -13.17 -16.86 2.23
C ILE A 2 -14.59 -16.47 2.70
N PRO A 3 -14.75 -15.98 3.94
CA PRO A 3 -16.07 -15.73 4.53
C PRO A 3 -16.66 -14.36 4.17
N PHE A 4 -16.16 -13.68 3.14
CA PHE A 4 -16.58 -12.33 2.75
C PHE A 4 -16.46 -12.11 1.23
N ASP A 5 -17.05 -11.03 0.72
CA ASP A 5 -16.92 -10.64 -0.69
C ASP A 5 -15.51 -10.08 -0.99
N PRO A 6 -14.72 -10.71 -1.89
CA PRO A 6 -13.39 -10.21 -2.25
C PRO A 6 -13.41 -8.99 -3.18
N THR A 7 -14.56 -8.62 -3.75
CA THR A 7 -14.66 -7.58 -4.77
C THR A 7 -14.08 -6.23 -4.34
N PRO A 8 -14.30 -5.72 -3.11
CA PRO A 8 -13.67 -4.48 -2.65
C PRO A 8 -12.15 -4.58 -2.63
N ILE A 9 -11.59 -5.75 -2.27
CA ILE A 9 -10.15 -5.97 -2.20
C ILE A 9 -9.53 -6.02 -3.60
N ALA A 10 -10.17 -6.73 -4.53
CA ALA A 10 -9.71 -6.82 -5.91
C ALA A 10 -9.77 -5.46 -6.62
N SER A 11 -10.91 -4.77 -6.56
CA SER A 11 -11.15 -3.53 -7.31
C SER A 11 -10.40 -2.31 -6.77
N ARG A 12 -10.21 -2.21 -5.44
CA ARG A 12 -9.61 -1.02 -4.81
C ARG A 12 -8.13 -1.21 -4.50
N HIS A 13 -7.69 -2.45 -4.30
CA HIS A 13 -6.34 -2.76 -3.85
C HIS A 13 -5.55 -3.63 -4.84
N ASN A 14 -6.14 -4.03 -5.98
CA ASN A 14 -5.55 -4.94 -6.97
C ASN A 14 -5.07 -6.26 -6.35
N LEU A 15 -5.75 -6.72 -5.30
CA LEU A 15 -5.41 -7.92 -4.55
C LEU A 15 -6.48 -8.99 -4.82
N TYR A 16 -6.07 -10.06 -5.47
CA TYR A 16 -6.89 -11.17 -5.94
C TYR A 16 -6.56 -12.43 -5.15
N LEU A 17 -7.54 -13.33 -5.00
CA LEU A 17 -7.47 -14.49 -4.11
C LEU A 17 -7.56 -15.80 -4.91
N ASP A 18 -6.72 -15.87 -5.94
CA ASP A 18 -6.67 -16.93 -6.94
C ASP A 18 -5.26 -17.02 -7.54
N GLU A 19 -5.02 -18.06 -8.34
CA GLU A 19 -3.83 -18.12 -9.18
C GLU A 19 -3.93 -17.08 -10.30
N PRO A 20 -2.81 -16.42 -10.67
CA PRO A 20 -2.79 -15.54 -11.82
C PRO A 20 -3.18 -16.32 -13.09
N PRO A 21 -3.85 -15.67 -14.08
CA PRO A 21 -4.14 -16.29 -15.37
C PRO A 21 -2.86 -16.85 -16.02
N ALA A 22 -2.96 -18.00 -16.69
CA ALA A 22 -1.81 -18.72 -17.25
C ALA A 22 -1.00 -17.91 -18.28
N ASP A 23 -1.65 -16.94 -18.93
CA ASP A 23 -1.08 -16.03 -19.92
C ASP A 23 -0.54 -14.72 -19.32
N SER A 24 -0.66 -14.54 -18.00
CA SER A 24 -0.22 -13.31 -17.33
C SER A 24 1.26 -13.34 -16.96
N SER A 25 1.93 -12.18 -17.07
CA SER A 25 3.30 -11.99 -16.60
C SER A 25 3.32 -11.86 -15.07
N ALA A 26 3.22 -13.00 -14.39
CA ALA A 26 3.26 -13.09 -12.94
C ALA A 26 4.64 -13.54 -12.43
N PHE A 27 5.15 -12.85 -11.41
CA PHE A 27 6.45 -13.09 -10.81
C PHE A 27 6.27 -13.80 -9.46
N SER A 28 7.09 -14.82 -9.23
CA SER A 28 7.31 -15.42 -7.92
C SER A 28 8.58 -14.84 -7.32
N LEU A 29 8.51 -14.41 -6.06
CA LEU A 29 9.63 -13.82 -5.32
C LEU A 29 10.18 -14.77 -4.24
N GLN A 30 9.88 -16.07 -4.34
CA GLN A 30 10.27 -17.05 -3.34
C GLN A 30 11.78 -17.38 -3.37
N GLY A 31 12.34 -17.66 -2.20
CA GLY A 31 13.68 -18.23 -2.04
C GLY A 31 14.77 -17.19 -1.79
N ASN A 32 16.03 -17.64 -1.88
CA ASN A 32 17.20 -16.81 -1.58
C ASN A 32 17.47 -15.71 -2.63
N GLU A 33 16.72 -15.71 -3.74
CA GLU A 33 16.86 -14.78 -4.85
C GLU A 33 15.88 -13.59 -4.77
N LEU A 34 15.21 -13.36 -3.63
CA LEU A 34 14.18 -12.32 -3.48
C LEU A 34 14.62 -10.96 -4.05
N ALA A 35 15.84 -10.51 -3.71
CA ALA A 35 16.35 -9.22 -4.18
C ALA A 35 16.51 -9.16 -5.70
N ASP A 36 17.03 -10.23 -6.31
CA ASP A 36 17.26 -10.32 -7.75
C ASP A 36 15.94 -10.41 -8.53
N ARG A 37 14.99 -11.22 -8.04
CA ARG A 37 13.65 -11.33 -8.63
C ARG A 37 12.86 -10.03 -8.51
N LEU A 38 12.99 -9.33 -7.40
CA LEU A 38 12.36 -8.02 -7.23
C LEU A 38 13.01 -6.98 -8.14
N ALA A 39 14.34 -7.02 -8.30
CA ALA A 39 15.05 -6.15 -9.24
C ALA A 39 14.59 -6.40 -10.69
N GLU A 40 14.42 -7.66 -11.10
CA GLU A 40 13.85 -8.02 -12.40
C GLU A 40 12.43 -7.44 -12.57
N LEU A 41 11.55 -7.66 -11.59
CA LEU A 41 10.19 -7.14 -11.60
C LEU A 41 10.17 -5.61 -11.70
N ILE A 42 11.01 -4.89 -10.95
CA ILE A 42 11.10 -3.42 -10.99
C ILE A 42 11.58 -2.94 -12.37
N ASN A 43 12.54 -3.63 -12.99
CA ASN A 43 13.03 -3.26 -14.31
C ASN A 43 11.93 -3.42 -15.37
N ARG A 44 11.24 -4.57 -15.40
CA ARG A 44 10.13 -4.80 -16.33
C ARG A 44 8.98 -3.82 -16.10
N PHE A 45 8.69 -3.52 -14.84
CA PHE A 45 7.72 -2.49 -14.49
C PHE A 45 8.14 -1.10 -15.01
N GLY A 46 9.42 -0.75 -14.86
CA GLY A 46 10.01 0.50 -15.34
C GLY A 46 9.87 0.67 -16.85
N GLU A 47 10.10 -0.40 -17.61
CA GLU A 47 9.87 -0.45 -19.06
C GLU A 47 8.40 -0.18 -19.39
N ASN A 48 7.46 -0.86 -18.73
CA ASN A 48 6.01 -0.70 -18.98
C ASN A 48 5.49 0.72 -18.72
N VAL A 49 6.11 1.46 -17.80
CA VAL A 49 5.72 2.84 -17.47
C VAL A 49 6.60 3.88 -18.16
N ASN A 50 7.51 3.47 -19.05
CA ASN A 50 8.50 4.35 -19.69
C ASN A 50 9.24 5.22 -18.65
N ALA A 51 9.72 4.60 -17.58
CA ALA A 51 10.49 5.30 -16.55
C ALA A 51 11.85 5.72 -17.13
N PRO A 52 12.24 7.00 -17.01
CA PRO A 52 13.50 7.49 -17.58
C PRO A 52 14.73 7.04 -16.76
N ASP A 53 14.53 6.61 -15.51
CA ASP A 53 15.60 6.11 -14.65
C ASP A 53 15.07 5.13 -13.60
N ARG A 54 16.02 4.43 -12.96
CA ARG A 54 15.72 3.42 -11.92
C ARG A 54 15.01 4.02 -10.71
N LYS A 55 15.29 5.28 -10.34
CA LYS A 55 14.63 5.93 -9.20
C LYS A 55 13.15 6.15 -9.45
N THR A 56 12.81 6.58 -10.67
CA THR A 56 11.41 6.75 -11.11
C THR A 56 10.69 5.41 -11.12
N ALA A 57 11.31 4.38 -11.72
CA ALA A 57 10.76 3.02 -11.71
C ALA A 57 10.53 2.52 -10.28
N GLY A 58 11.51 2.66 -9.39
CA GLY A 58 11.45 2.23 -7.99
C GLY A 58 10.33 2.91 -7.20
N MET A 59 10.21 4.24 -7.28
CA MET A 59 9.15 4.96 -6.54
C MET A 59 7.75 4.68 -7.08
N LEU A 60 7.58 4.57 -8.40
CA LEU A 60 6.29 4.24 -9.00
C LEU A 60 5.88 2.80 -8.72
N PHE A 61 6.82 1.86 -8.83
CA PHE A 61 6.61 0.47 -8.43
C PHE A 61 6.16 0.43 -6.98
N PHE A 62 6.89 1.10 -6.09
CA PHE A 62 6.61 1.05 -4.67
C PHE A 62 5.27 1.71 -4.28
N LYS A 63 4.89 2.78 -4.99
CA LYS A 63 3.56 3.39 -4.88
C LYS A 63 2.46 2.36 -5.19
N ARG A 64 2.61 1.54 -6.22
CA ARG A 64 1.64 0.50 -6.59
C ARG A 64 1.72 -0.72 -5.67
N TYR A 65 2.92 -1.13 -5.26
CA TYR A 65 3.17 -2.16 -4.25
C TYR A 65 2.42 -1.88 -2.94
N SER A 66 2.36 -0.63 -2.51
CA SER A 66 1.69 -0.24 -1.26
C SER A 66 0.21 -0.66 -1.23
N SER A 67 -0.44 -0.87 -2.38
CA SER A 67 -1.83 -1.37 -2.46
C SER A 67 -1.98 -2.79 -1.91
N LEU A 68 -0.96 -3.65 -2.02
CA LEU A 68 -0.96 -4.98 -1.37
C LEU A 68 -1.16 -4.84 0.15
N ILE A 69 -0.36 -3.97 0.77
CA ILE A 69 -0.43 -3.72 2.21
C ILE A 69 -1.79 -3.12 2.58
N ALA A 70 -2.30 -2.17 1.79
CA ALA A 70 -3.61 -1.58 2.04
C ALA A 70 -4.75 -2.62 1.94
N GLY A 71 -4.72 -3.53 0.96
CA GLY A 71 -5.70 -4.60 0.83
C GLY A 71 -5.63 -5.62 1.97
N ALA A 72 -4.43 -5.95 2.43
CA ALA A 72 -4.23 -6.82 3.58
C ALA A 72 -4.74 -6.18 4.90
N VAL A 73 -4.55 -4.87 5.07
CA VAL A 73 -5.11 -4.11 6.20
C VAL A 73 -6.63 -3.99 6.08
N TYR A 74 -7.18 -3.80 4.87
CA TYR A 74 -8.63 -3.78 4.65
C TYR A 74 -9.27 -5.08 5.15
N ALA A 75 -8.77 -6.24 4.69
CA ALA A 75 -9.29 -7.54 5.06
C ALA A 75 -9.22 -7.77 6.58
N TRP A 76 -8.15 -7.29 7.20
CA TRP A 76 -8.00 -7.36 8.66
C TRP A 76 -9.01 -6.51 9.41
N LEU A 77 -9.17 -5.24 9.04
CA LEU A 77 -10.06 -4.33 9.74
C LEU A 77 -11.54 -4.68 9.54
N HIS A 78 -11.93 -4.99 8.29
CA HIS A 78 -13.33 -5.24 7.93
C HIS A 78 -13.77 -6.66 8.27
N ASN A 79 -12.88 -7.65 8.08
CA ASN A 79 -13.27 -9.07 8.14
C ASN A 79 -12.50 -9.88 9.21
N ARG A 80 -11.56 -9.25 9.95
CA ARG A 80 -10.64 -9.95 10.88
C ARG A 80 -9.93 -11.13 10.21
N HIS A 81 -9.55 -10.94 8.94
CA HIS A 81 -8.94 -11.98 8.12
C HIS A 81 -7.47 -11.66 7.86
N PRO A 82 -6.51 -12.30 8.58
CA PRO A 82 -5.09 -12.06 8.38
C PRO A 82 -4.60 -12.87 7.20
N PHE A 83 -4.37 -12.22 6.05
CA PHE A 83 -3.77 -12.89 4.90
C PHE A 83 -2.31 -13.23 5.15
N ASP A 84 -1.90 -14.41 4.69
CA ASP A 84 -0.49 -14.78 4.63
C ASP A 84 0.19 -14.09 3.45
N LEU A 85 0.98 -13.07 3.74
CA LEU A 85 1.80 -12.33 2.79
C LEU A 85 3.21 -12.92 2.62
N SER A 86 3.49 -14.14 3.09
CA SER A 86 4.76 -14.80 2.79
C SER A 86 5.04 -14.77 1.29
N PHE A 87 6.29 -14.52 0.87
CA PHE A 87 6.63 -14.38 -0.56
C PHE A 87 6.30 -15.64 -1.40
N SER A 88 6.24 -16.81 -0.78
CA SER A 88 5.78 -18.05 -1.41
C SER A 88 4.27 -18.05 -1.73
N ASN A 89 3.48 -17.30 -0.97
CA ASN A 89 2.02 -17.23 -1.09
C ASN A 89 1.51 -16.08 -1.98
N ILE A 90 2.42 -15.23 -2.49
CA ILE A 90 2.08 -14.12 -3.37
C ILE A 90 2.66 -14.33 -4.77
N ARG A 91 1.87 -14.00 -5.80
CA ARG A 91 2.38 -13.71 -7.15
C ARG A 91 2.15 -12.24 -7.50
N TYR A 92 3.12 -11.65 -8.18
CA TYR A 92 3.10 -10.24 -8.59
C TYR A 92 2.87 -10.18 -10.10
N GLY A 93 1.65 -9.84 -10.52
CA GLY A 93 1.30 -9.71 -11.93
C GLY A 93 1.52 -8.31 -12.47
N LEU A 94 2.26 -8.20 -13.57
CA LEU A 94 2.30 -6.97 -14.38
C LEU A 94 1.16 -6.99 -15.40
N HIS A 95 0.40 -5.90 -15.48
CA HIS A 95 -0.65 -5.72 -16.48
C HIS A 95 -0.61 -4.29 -17.02
N GLY A 96 0.11 -4.10 -18.13
CA GLY A 96 0.47 -2.77 -18.62
C GLY A 96 1.23 -2.02 -17.53
N THR A 97 0.72 -0.84 -17.16
CA THR A 97 1.30 -0.06 -16.07
C THR A 97 0.88 -0.61 -14.68
N ASN A 98 -0.17 -1.41 -14.56
CA ASN A 98 -0.68 -1.82 -13.24
C ASN A 98 0.11 -2.99 -12.64
N LEU A 99 0.08 -3.05 -11.30
CA LEU A 99 0.61 -4.16 -10.50
C LEU A 99 -0.57 -4.83 -9.80
N LYS A 100 -0.75 -6.12 -10.05
CA LYS A 100 -1.75 -6.98 -9.43
C LYS A 100 -1.06 -7.96 -8.48
N PHE A 101 -1.72 -8.30 -7.39
CA PHE A 101 -1.22 -9.24 -6.40
C PHE A 101 -2.19 -10.41 -6.29
N PHE A 102 -1.67 -11.62 -6.30
CA PHE A 102 -2.44 -12.85 -6.26
C PHE A 102 -2.02 -13.63 -5.01
N VAL A 103 -2.95 -13.78 -4.08
CA VAL A 103 -2.76 -14.57 -2.85
C VAL A 103 -3.26 -15.98 -3.12
N LEU A 104 -2.32 -16.94 -3.15
CA LEU A 104 -2.60 -18.30 -3.61
C LEU A 104 -3.43 -19.08 -2.58
N GLY A 105 -3.03 -18.99 -1.31
CA GLY A 105 -3.76 -19.50 -0.17
C GLY A 105 -4.50 -18.37 0.53
N ALA A 106 -5.83 -18.33 0.37
CA ALA A 106 -6.68 -17.30 0.94
C ALA A 106 -7.19 -17.61 2.36
N GLU A 107 -6.77 -18.73 2.96
CA GLU A 107 -7.11 -19.09 4.34
C GLU A 107 -6.42 -18.13 5.33
N PRO A 108 -7.04 -17.83 6.47
CA PRO A 108 -6.45 -16.92 7.45
C PRO A 108 -5.20 -17.55 8.06
N LEU A 109 -4.14 -16.75 8.28
CA LEU A 109 -2.88 -17.25 8.83
C LEU A 109 -3.11 -17.79 10.26
N PRO A 110 -2.99 -19.13 10.50
CA PRO A 110 -3.44 -19.72 11.76
C PRO A 110 -2.67 -19.24 12.98
N SER A 111 -1.37 -18.93 12.81
CA SER A 111 -0.51 -18.41 13.87
C SER A 111 -0.93 -17.02 14.38
N ILE A 112 -1.78 -16.31 13.63
CA ILE A 112 -2.35 -15.02 14.02
C ILE A 112 -3.80 -15.22 14.44
N ALA A 113 -4.61 -15.85 13.59
CA ALA A 113 -6.04 -16.04 13.85
C ALA A 113 -6.31 -16.87 15.12
N GLY A 114 -5.40 -17.77 15.50
CA GLY A 114 -5.49 -18.59 16.71
C GLY A 114 -5.05 -17.91 18.01
N LEU A 115 -4.54 -16.68 17.98
CA LEU A 115 -4.13 -15.97 19.21
C LEU A 115 -5.36 -15.56 20.04
N PRO A 116 -5.30 -15.68 21.38
CA PRO A 116 -6.48 -15.54 22.23
C PRO A 116 -6.99 -14.12 22.39
N ARG A 117 -6.14 -13.10 22.22
CA ARG A 117 -6.50 -11.68 22.43
C ARG A 117 -6.37 -10.88 21.15
N GLU A 118 -7.36 -10.04 20.84
CA GLU A 118 -7.34 -9.20 19.62
C GLU A 118 -6.10 -8.32 19.51
N VAL A 119 -5.60 -7.78 20.64
CA VAL A 119 -4.38 -6.97 20.68
C VAL A 119 -3.11 -7.77 20.30
N GLU A 120 -3.07 -9.06 20.64
CA GLU A 120 -1.96 -9.94 20.24
C GLU A 120 -2.04 -10.26 18.75
N GLN A 121 -3.26 -10.46 18.24
CA GLN A 121 -3.48 -10.63 16.81
C GLN A 121 -3.08 -9.38 16.02
N ASP A 122 -3.44 -8.19 16.50
CA ASP A 122 -3.07 -6.91 15.87
C ASP A 122 -1.55 -6.73 15.84
N GLU A 123 -0.85 -6.97 16.96
CA GLU A 123 0.62 -6.90 17.01
C GLU A 123 1.28 -7.92 16.07
N ALA A 124 0.79 -9.16 16.08
CA ALA A 124 1.33 -10.22 15.24
C ALA A 124 1.11 -9.91 13.75
N TYR A 125 -0.05 -9.36 13.37
CA TYR A 125 -0.34 -9.00 12.01
C TYR A 125 0.45 -7.76 11.55
N LEU A 126 0.64 -6.75 12.42
CA LEU A 126 1.55 -5.64 12.14
C LEU A 126 2.98 -6.13 11.86
N ARG A 127 3.48 -7.09 12.67
CA ARG A 127 4.80 -7.71 12.45
C ARG A 127 4.85 -8.42 11.11
N HIS A 128 3.82 -9.19 10.78
CA HIS A 128 3.71 -9.91 9.52
C HIS A 128 3.76 -8.96 8.31
N LEU A 129 2.93 -7.92 8.32
CA LEU A 129 2.86 -6.95 7.22
C LEU A 129 4.16 -6.15 7.06
N PHE A 130 4.71 -5.63 8.16
CA PHE A 130 5.74 -4.58 8.07
C PHE A 130 7.16 -5.08 8.25
N HIS A 131 7.40 -6.03 9.16
CA HIS A 131 8.74 -6.55 9.41
C HIS A 131 9.04 -7.79 8.60
N GLU A 132 8.12 -8.75 8.55
CA GLU A 132 8.34 -10.02 7.83
C GLU A 132 8.22 -9.82 6.31
N HIS A 133 7.32 -8.94 5.85
CA HIS A 133 7.12 -8.68 4.43
C HIS A 133 7.68 -7.33 3.93
N ALA A 134 7.08 -6.20 4.33
CA ALA A 134 7.37 -4.92 3.69
C ALA A 134 8.81 -4.43 3.86
N LEU A 135 9.47 -4.74 4.98
CA LEU A 135 10.86 -4.38 5.22
C LEU A 135 11.78 -4.98 4.14
N ALA A 136 11.61 -6.25 3.79
CA ALA A 136 12.42 -6.91 2.76
C ALA A 136 12.23 -6.25 1.38
N VAL A 137 10.99 -5.91 1.01
CA VAL A 137 10.69 -5.18 -0.23
C VAL A 137 11.31 -3.79 -0.23
N ILE A 138 11.22 -3.06 0.88
CA ILE A 138 11.80 -1.72 1.04
C ILE A 138 13.32 -1.76 0.85
N GLU A 139 14.00 -2.69 1.52
CA GLU A 139 15.45 -2.82 1.43
C GLU A 139 15.89 -3.17 0.01
N ALA A 140 15.22 -4.13 -0.63
CA ALA A 140 15.52 -4.53 -2.00
C ALA A 140 15.28 -3.38 -3.01
N VAL A 141 14.14 -2.67 -2.91
CA VAL A 141 13.87 -1.50 -3.78
C VAL A 141 14.89 -0.40 -3.56
N ALA A 142 15.20 -0.05 -2.31
CA ALA A 142 16.15 1.00 -1.99
C ALA A 142 17.55 0.67 -2.50
N ASN A 143 18.00 -0.58 -2.33
CA ASN A 143 19.31 -1.04 -2.79
C ASN A 143 19.42 -1.07 -4.32
N HIS A 144 18.40 -1.57 -5.01
CA HIS A 144 18.41 -1.70 -6.47
C HIS A 144 18.29 -0.35 -7.19
N THR A 145 17.47 0.56 -6.65
CA THR A 145 17.08 1.79 -7.37
C THR A 145 17.70 3.07 -6.79
N GLY A 146 18.26 3.02 -5.58
CA GLY A 146 18.83 4.17 -4.90
C GLY A 146 17.80 5.19 -4.37
N VAL A 147 16.53 4.79 -4.25
CA VAL A 147 15.49 5.60 -3.63
C VAL A 147 15.60 5.57 -2.10
N SER A 148 15.12 6.64 -1.44
CA SER A 148 15.21 6.75 0.02
C SER A 148 14.26 5.76 0.71
N ARG A 149 14.80 4.96 1.64
CA ARG A 149 14.00 4.10 2.55
C ARG A 149 12.94 4.89 3.31
N VAL A 150 13.27 6.11 3.74
CA VAL A 150 12.31 7.01 4.42
C VAL A 150 11.19 7.41 3.45
N GLY A 151 11.51 7.67 2.19
CA GLY A 151 10.51 7.96 1.15
C GLY A 151 9.58 6.77 0.86
N LEU A 152 10.11 5.55 0.86
CA LEU A 152 9.32 4.33 0.72
C LEU A 152 8.35 4.17 1.90
N TRP A 153 8.83 4.29 3.14
CA TRP A 153 7.97 4.26 4.33
C TRP A 153 6.88 5.33 4.31
N HIS A 154 7.20 6.57 3.94
CA HIS A 154 6.19 7.63 3.77
C HIS A 154 5.15 7.30 2.70
N THR A 155 5.50 6.50 1.70
CA THR A 155 4.59 6.09 0.62
C THR A 155 3.54 5.11 1.13
N ILE A 156 3.94 4.10 1.91
CA ILE A 156 3.02 3.18 2.60
C ILE A 156 2.15 3.95 3.59
N ALA A 157 2.78 4.75 4.47
CA ALA A 157 2.07 5.50 5.50
C ALA A 157 1.01 6.44 4.91
N TYR A 158 1.32 7.08 3.78
CA TYR A 158 0.36 7.91 3.06
C TYR A 158 -0.83 7.10 2.57
N LEU A 159 -0.59 5.96 1.92
CA LEU A 159 -1.67 5.18 1.34
C LEU A 159 -2.60 4.62 2.43
N LEU A 160 -2.04 4.18 3.55
CA LEU A 160 -2.83 3.75 4.71
C LEU A 160 -3.60 4.91 5.35
N ALA A 161 -3.02 6.11 5.45
CA ALA A 161 -3.73 7.29 5.96
C ALA A 161 -4.88 7.71 5.05
N TYR A 162 -4.70 7.65 3.73
CA TYR A 162 -5.75 7.88 2.74
C TYR A 162 -6.89 6.87 2.91
N TRP A 163 -6.56 5.58 2.93
CA TRP A 163 -7.58 4.54 3.08
C TRP A 163 -8.27 4.56 4.44
N LYS A 164 -7.58 4.96 5.51
CA LYS A 164 -8.23 5.23 6.81
C LYS A 164 -9.38 6.22 6.66
N GLN A 165 -9.18 7.34 5.94
CA GLN A 165 -10.23 8.34 5.74
C GLN A 165 -11.40 7.74 4.95
N GLU A 166 -11.13 7.02 3.87
CA GLU A 166 -12.18 6.40 3.06
C GLU A 166 -12.95 5.33 3.85
N TRP A 167 -12.27 4.44 4.57
CA TRP A 167 -12.92 3.40 5.37
C TRP A 167 -13.76 3.97 6.52
N LEU A 168 -13.32 5.05 7.16
CA LEU A 168 -14.12 5.72 8.20
C LEU A 168 -15.38 6.37 7.62
N LEU A 169 -15.31 6.90 6.40
CA LEU A 169 -16.47 7.50 5.73
C LEU A 169 -17.47 6.45 5.23
N GLU A 170 -16.99 5.28 4.83
CA GLU A 170 -17.81 4.15 4.39
C GLU A 170 -18.36 3.33 5.56
N SER A 171 -17.79 3.48 6.76
CA SER A 171 -18.19 2.72 7.93
C SER A 171 -19.60 3.12 8.39
N ALA A 172 -20.56 2.23 8.13
CA ALA A 172 -21.95 2.40 8.56
C ALA A 172 -22.19 2.12 10.06
N SER A 173 -21.20 1.58 10.78
CA SER A 173 -21.34 1.14 12.17
C SER A 173 -20.29 1.77 13.09
N GLY A 174 -20.69 2.12 14.32
CA GLY A 174 -19.75 2.65 15.32
C GLY A 174 -18.62 1.68 15.65
N THR A 175 -18.90 0.38 15.65
CA THR A 175 -17.93 -0.67 16.00
C THR A 175 -16.79 -0.81 14.98
N LEU A 176 -17.08 -0.74 13.68
CA LEU A 176 -16.04 -0.75 12.65
C LEU A 176 -15.20 0.53 12.70
N SER A 177 -15.83 1.69 12.88
CA SER A 177 -15.11 2.96 13.00
C SER A 177 -14.16 2.95 14.20
N GLU A 178 -14.62 2.48 15.36
CA GLU A 178 -13.79 2.32 16.55
C GLU A 178 -12.61 1.39 16.31
N ARG A 179 -12.81 0.24 15.65
CA ARG A 179 -11.74 -0.69 15.31
C ARG A 179 -10.70 -0.05 14.40
N ILE A 180 -11.13 0.65 13.35
CA ILE A 180 -10.23 1.37 12.43
C ILE A 180 -9.41 2.39 13.23
N GLU A 181 -10.06 3.21 14.07
CA GLU A 181 -9.36 4.20 14.86
C GLU A 181 -8.36 3.60 15.84
N GLN A 182 -8.77 2.56 16.58
CA GLN A 182 -7.93 1.88 17.57
C GLN A 182 -6.71 1.22 16.90
N TRP A 183 -6.90 0.52 15.78
CA TRP A 183 -5.80 -0.12 15.08
C TRP A 183 -4.78 0.89 14.55
N PHE A 184 -5.24 1.98 13.91
CA PHE A 184 -4.35 3.02 13.43
C PHE A 184 -3.66 3.79 14.57
N ALA A 185 -4.37 4.02 15.67
CA ALA A 185 -3.78 4.61 16.87
C ALA A 185 -2.69 3.70 17.44
N TYR A 186 -2.93 2.39 17.52
CA TYR A 186 -1.95 1.42 17.97
C TYR A 186 -0.72 1.37 17.07
N ALA A 187 -0.94 1.28 15.75
CA ALA A 187 0.10 1.20 14.75
C ALA A 187 0.99 2.45 14.69
N SER A 188 0.51 3.63 15.12
CA SER A 188 1.23 4.90 15.01
C SER A 188 1.80 5.46 16.32
N ARG A 189 1.29 5.05 17.50
CA ARG A 189 1.65 5.68 18.79
C ARG A 189 3.05 5.36 19.32
N ARG A 190 3.61 4.18 19.01
CA ARG A 190 4.90 3.72 19.57
C ARG A 190 6.06 4.26 18.74
N SER A 191 7.08 4.84 19.37
CA SER A 191 8.31 5.28 18.69
C SER A 191 9.20 4.10 18.27
N ASN A 192 9.30 3.07 19.11
CA ASN A 192 10.00 1.81 18.85
C ASN A 192 9.02 0.63 19.02
N PRO A 193 8.21 0.34 17.99
CA PRO A 193 7.25 -0.76 18.06
C PRO A 193 7.95 -2.12 18.02
N ALA A 194 7.46 -3.10 18.79
CA ALA A 194 8.03 -4.46 18.82
C ALA A 194 7.92 -5.17 17.46
N TRP A 195 6.91 -4.83 16.66
CA TRP A 195 6.78 -5.28 15.27
C TRP A 195 7.80 -4.66 14.29
N LEU A 196 8.65 -3.70 14.68
CA LEU A 196 9.83 -3.24 13.91
C LEU A 196 11.03 -3.03 14.86
N PRO A 197 11.67 -4.10 15.35
CA PRO A 197 12.78 -3.97 16.28
C PRO A 197 13.96 -3.24 15.63
N GLY A 198 14.64 -2.38 16.41
CA GLY A 198 15.83 -1.65 15.97
C GLY A 198 15.56 -0.38 15.17
N ARG A 199 14.30 -0.01 14.89
CA ARG A 199 13.97 1.30 14.33
C ARG A 199 13.73 2.32 15.44
N ALA A 200 14.51 3.41 15.41
CA ALA A 200 14.41 4.50 16.38
C ALA A 200 13.10 5.31 16.26
N VAL A 201 12.49 5.32 15.08
CA VAL A 201 11.24 6.04 14.80
C VAL A 201 10.31 5.14 14.00
N ASN A 202 9.04 5.12 14.41
CA ASN A 202 7.99 4.40 13.74
C ASN A 202 7.61 5.09 12.40
N PRO A 203 7.74 4.39 11.28
CA PRO A 203 7.45 4.95 9.96
C PRO A 203 5.96 5.31 9.75
N LEU A 204 5.04 4.73 10.53
CA LEU A 204 3.59 4.99 10.45
C LEU A 204 3.15 6.15 11.35
N ALA A 205 4.03 6.69 12.19
CA ALA A 205 3.73 7.78 13.12
C ALA A 205 3.69 9.18 12.46
N CYS A 206 3.80 9.27 11.13
CA CYS A 206 3.88 10.55 10.44
C CYS A 206 2.50 11.21 10.21
N SER A 207 2.42 12.52 10.38
CA SER A 207 1.25 13.34 10.01
C SER A 207 1.38 13.87 8.58
N PHE A 208 0.27 13.96 7.84
CA PHE A 208 0.24 14.52 6.49
C PHE A 208 -0.37 15.91 6.49
N ARG A 209 0.15 16.81 5.65
CA ARG A 209 -0.52 18.09 5.36
C ARG A 209 -1.85 17.80 4.66
N LYS A 210 -2.82 18.66 4.88
CA LYS A 210 -4.16 18.54 4.34
C LYS A 210 -4.64 19.88 3.77
N VAL A 211 -5.54 19.80 2.81
CA VAL A 211 -6.37 20.93 2.35
C VAL A 211 -7.82 20.48 2.33
N GLU A 212 -8.75 21.42 2.41
CA GLU A 212 -10.18 21.11 2.37
C GLU A 212 -10.58 20.57 1.00
N ASP A 213 -11.52 19.62 0.99
CA ASP A 213 -12.15 19.11 -0.22
C ASP A 213 -13.16 20.16 -0.74
N PRO A 214 -12.99 20.68 -1.97
CA PRO A 214 -13.84 21.73 -2.52
C PRO A 214 -15.25 21.24 -2.90
N LEU A 215 -15.46 19.91 -2.98
CA LEU A 215 -16.73 19.31 -3.39
C LEU A 215 -17.55 18.83 -2.19
N LYS A 216 -16.93 18.56 -1.04
CA LYS A 216 -17.58 17.95 0.12
C LYS A 216 -17.07 18.57 1.42
N GLU A 217 -17.93 19.35 2.07
CA GLU A 217 -17.63 19.95 3.37
C GLU A 217 -17.23 18.89 4.41
N GLY A 218 -16.18 19.18 5.17
CA GLY A 218 -15.65 18.29 6.21
C GLY A 218 -14.76 17.15 5.68
N ARG A 219 -14.61 16.97 4.36
CA ARG A 219 -13.60 16.08 3.79
C ARG A 219 -12.29 16.83 3.54
N GLN A 220 -11.18 16.11 3.60
CA GLN A 220 -9.85 16.68 3.47
C GLN A 220 -9.02 15.88 2.48
N ILE A 221 -8.30 16.59 1.61
CA ILE A 221 -7.34 16.03 0.67
C ILE A 221 -5.99 15.93 1.37
N LEU A 222 -5.48 14.70 1.53
CA LEU A 222 -4.13 14.46 2.05
C LEU A 222 -3.06 14.77 1.00
N ILE A 223 -1.93 15.27 1.47
CA ILE A 223 -0.77 15.59 0.64
C ILE A 223 0.37 14.66 1.00
N ARG A 224 0.90 13.96 -0.01
CA ARG A 224 2.01 13.01 0.16
C ARG A 224 3.25 13.72 0.68
N LYS A 225 4.03 13.06 1.53
CA LYS A 225 5.38 13.54 1.91
C LYS A 225 6.46 13.18 0.89
N ALA A 226 6.28 12.05 0.20
CA ALA A 226 7.22 11.55 -0.78
C ALA A 226 6.66 11.74 -2.20
N CYS A 227 7.48 12.28 -3.11
CA CYS A 227 7.14 12.33 -4.52
C CYS A 227 7.27 10.92 -5.13
N CYS A 228 6.20 10.44 -5.77
CA CYS A 228 6.21 9.16 -6.47
C CYS A 228 6.89 9.21 -7.85
N MET A 229 7.33 10.39 -8.30
CA MET A 229 7.97 10.63 -9.59
C MET A 229 7.12 10.31 -10.83
N ASN A 230 5.80 10.19 -10.68
CA ASN A 230 4.88 9.95 -11.80
C ASN A 230 5.07 10.93 -12.94
N TYR A 231 5.33 12.20 -12.61
CA TYR A 231 5.48 13.26 -13.60
C TYR A 231 6.66 13.07 -14.55
N ARG A 232 7.58 12.16 -14.22
CA ARG A 232 8.76 11.84 -15.02
C ARG A 232 8.54 10.66 -15.96
N ALA A 233 7.52 9.84 -15.71
CA ALA A 233 7.19 8.69 -16.55
C ALA A 233 6.53 9.14 -17.86
N GLY A 234 6.83 8.45 -18.95
CA GLY A 234 6.25 8.76 -20.27
C GLY A 234 4.80 8.30 -20.40
N GLY A 235 3.98 9.07 -21.12
CA GLY A 235 2.64 8.65 -21.56
C GLY A 235 1.45 9.40 -20.95
N ASP A 236 1.68 10.34 -20.03
CA ASP A 236 0.60 11.16 -19.45
C ASP A 236 0.81 12.64 -19.78
N THR A 237 -0.19 13.27 -20.40
CA THR A 237 -0.17 14.73 -20.66
C THR A 237 -0.34 15.53 -19.37
N ASP A 238 -0.83 14.89 -18.31
CA ASP A 238 -1.02 15.49 -16.99
C ASP A 238 -0.24 14.77 -15.89
N ALA A 239 1.03 15.13 -15.80
CA ALA A 239 2.07 14.40 -15.10
C ALA A 239 1.90 14.39 -13.56
N TYR A 240 1.17 15.35 -12.99
CA TYR A 240 1.02 15.55 -11.54
C TYR A 240 -0.39 15.24 -11.04
N CYS A 241 -0.48 14.39 -10.01
CA CYS A 241 -1.76 14.14 -9.33
C CYS A 241 -2.06 15.21 -8.26
N TYR A 242 -3.33 15.38 -7.91
CA TYR A 242 -3.75 16.33 -6.86
C TYR A 242 -3.07 16.05 -5.50
N THR A 243 -2.72 14.80 -5.19
CA THR A 243 -2.01 14.45 -3.93
C THR A 243 -0.50 14.74 -3.94
N CYS A 244 0.04 15.28 -5.04
CA CYS A 244 1.47 15.49 -5.24
C CYS A 244 2.02 16.59 -4.30
N PRO A 245 3.22 16.40 -3.69
CA PRO A 245 3.86 17.43 -2.87
C PRO A 245 4.48 18.59 -3.67
N LEU A 246 4.65 18.42 -4.99
CA LEU A 246 5.39 19.38 -5.82
C LEU A 246 4.53 20.49 -6.44
N ILE A 247 3.22 20.48 -6.16
CA ILE A 247 2.26 21.45 -6.71
C ILE A 247 1.66 22.31 -5.61
N THR A 248 1.21 23.52 -5.97
CA THR A 248 0.54 24.45 -5.06
C THR A 248 -0.84 23.96 -4.67
N ASP A 249 -1.48 24.64 -3.72
CA ASP A 249 -2.83 24.29 -3.26
C ASP A 249 -3.88 24.61 -4.32
N GLU A 250 -3.71 25.72 -5.03
CA GLU A 250 -4.59 26.14 -6.13
C GLU A 250 -4.58 25.10 -7.26
N HIS A 251 -3.38 24.73 -7.74
CA HIS A 251 -3.24 23.71 -8.79
C HIS A 251 -3.76 22.34 -8.33
N ARG A 252 -3.61 22.02 -7.04
CA ARG A 252 -4.16 20.79 -6.46
C ARG A 252 -5.68 20.77 -6.50
N ILE A 253 -6.33 21.89 -6.14
CA ILE A 253 -7.78 22.02 -6.21
C ILE A 253 -8.25 21.90 -7.66
N GLU A 254 -7.60 22.57 -8.62
CA GLU A 254 -7.90 22.42 -10.04
C GLU A 254 -7.85 20.95 -10.50
N LYS A 255 -6.76 20.24 -10.18
CA LYS A 255 -6.61 18.81 -10.47
C LYS A 255 -7.67 17.95 -9.81
N PHE A 256 -8.00 18.26 -8.56
CA PHE A 256 -9.01 17.54 -7.82
C PHE A 256 -10.39 17.71 -8.48
N MET A 257 -10.75 18.93 -8.87
CA MET A 257 -12.00 19.24 -9.57
C MET A 257 -12.06 18.51 -10.91
N ILE A 258 -11.02 18.57 -11.74
CA ILE A 258 -10.97 17.86 -13.03
C ILE A 258 -11.14 16.35 -12.85
N ARG A 259 -10.52 15.77 -11.82
CA ARG A 259 -10.56 14.32 -11.60
C ARG A 259 -11.94 13.83 -11.14
N HIS A 260 -12.76 14.69 -10.53
CA HIS A 260 -14.06 14.36 -9.94
C HIS A 260 -15.23 15.12 -10.58
N SER A 261 -15.00 15.88 -11.65
CA SER A 261 -16.05 16.62 -12.38
C SER A 261 -16.94 15.72 -13.24
N SER A 262 -16.73 14.41 -13.23
CA SER A 262 -17.47 13.41 -14.03
C SER A 262 -18.05 12.27 -13.18
N ASP A 263 -17.93 12.37 -11.85
CA ASP A 263 -18.52 11.46 -10.87
C ASP A 263 -19.77 12.12 -10.24
#